data_AF-A0A7J2LTM1-F1
#
_entry.id   AF-A0A7J2LTM1-F1
#
_cell.length_a   1.000
_cell.length_b   1.000
_cell.length_c   1.000
_cell.angle_alpha   90.00
_cell.angle_beta   90.00
_cell.angle_gamma   90.00
#
_symmetry.space_group_name_H-M   'P 1'
#
loop_
_entity.id
_entity.type
_entity.pdbx_description
1 polymer ?
#
loop_
_entity_poly.entity_id
_entity_poly.type
_entity_poly.pdbx_seq_one_letter_code
_entity_poly.pdbx_strand_id
1 'polypeptide(L)'
;MASRKLLIGLLLPAILVTGFTGITPMIALLNYCVQTPFELRTTFVGLGHFRAMFHDYRFTDAVFRSLAFAAIALAIEIPLGLGLA
;
A
#
# COMPACT_ATOMS: atom_id res chain seq x y z
N MET A 1 12.39 36.21 0.46
CA MET A 1 10.98 35.87 0.18
C MET A 1 10.75 35.19 -1.19
N ALA A 2 11.57 35.48 -2.23
CA ALA A 2 11.46 34.87 -3.57
C ALA A 2 11.71 33.34 -3.61
N SER A 3 12.62 32.82 -2.78
CA SER A 3 12.96 31.39 -2.72
C SER A 3 11.78 30.48 -2.32
N ARG A 4 10.97 30.88 -1.33
CA ARG A 4 9.80 30.08 -0.89
C ARG A 4 8.73 29.97 -1.97
N LYS A 5 8.50 31.03 -2.76
CA LYS A 5 7.53 31.02 -3.86
C LYS A 5 8.00 30.15 -5.03
N LEU A 6 9.31 30.12 -5.31
CA LEU A 6 9.92 29.20 -6.28
C LEU A 6 9.86 27.74 -5.84
N LEU A 7 10.15 27.46 -4.56
CA LEU A 7 10.02 26.10 -3.99
C LEU A 7 8.57 25.61 -4.07
N ILE A 8 7.60 26.45 -3.72
CA ILE A 8 6.18 26.10 -3.87
C ILE A 8 5.83 25.90 -5.35
N GLY A 9 6.35 26.73 -6.26
CA GLY A 9 6.14 26.58 -7.70
C GLY A 9 6.66 25.25 -8.28
N LEU A 10 7.75 24.70 -7.74
CA LEU A 10 8.30 23.39 -8.15
C LEU A 10 7.62 22.21 -7.43
N LEU A 11 7.26 22.38 -6.17
CA LEU A 11 6.67 21.33 -5.34
C LEU A 11 5.19 21.09 -5.65
N LEU A 12 4.44 22.15 -5.95
CA LEU A 12 3.00 22.07 -6.24
C LEU A 12 2.67 21.07 -7.37
N PRO A 13 3.32 21.09 -8.55
CA PRO A 13 3.03 20.12 -9.60
C PRO A 13 3.39 18.69 -9.18
N ALA A 14 4.48 18.48 -8.45
CA ALA A 14 4.85 17.16 -7.96
C ALA A 14 3.81 16.60 -6.98
N ILE A 15 3.29 17.43 -6.06
CA ILE A 15 2.23 17.05 -5.12
C ILE A 15 0.94 16.73 -5.86
N LEU A 16 0.53 17.57 -6.82
CA LEU A 16 -0.70 17.36 -7.57
C LEU A 16 -0.66 16.06 -8.38
N VAL A 17 0.45 15.81 -9.08
CA VAL A 17 0.62 14.58 -9.87
C VAL A 17 0.64 13.36 -8.95
N THR A 18 1.46 13.38 -7.89
CA THR A 18 1.57 12.26 -6.94
C THR A 18 0.25 11.99 -6.21
N GLY A 19 -0.44 13.06 -5.81
CA GLY A 19 -1.75 12.97 -5.17
C GLY A 19 -2.77 12.36 -6.11
N PHE A 20 -2.84 12.82 -7.36
CA PHE A 20 -3.79 12.26 -8.33
C PHE A 20 -3.50 10.78 -8.65
N THR A 21 -2.22 10.41 -8.84
CA THR A 21 -1.82 9.04 -9.15
C THR A 21 -1.99 8.09 -7.97
N GLY A 22 -1.83 8.57 -6.72
CA GLY A 22 -1.99 7.76 -5.52
C GLY A 22 -3.44 7.66 -5.02
N ILE A 23 -4.18 8.76 -5.04
CA ILE A 23 -5.53 8.84 -4.44
C ILE A 23 -6.57 8.13 -5.31
N THR A 24 -6.50 8.31 -6.63
CA THR A 24 -7.47 7.70 -7.56
C THR A 24 -7.55 6.16 -7.41
N PRO A 25 -6.43 5.41 -7.47
CA PRO A 25 -6.47 3.96 -7.22
C PRO A 25 -6.82 3.62 -5.78
N MET A 26 -6.48 4.47 -4.80
CA MET A 26 -6.85 4.25 -3.40
C MET A 26 -8.39 4.25 -3.21
N ILE A 27 -9.10 5.19 -3.85
CA ILE A 27 -10.57 5.23 -3.81
C ILE A 27 -11.18 3.97 -4.42
N ALA A 28 -10.63 3.51 -5.55
CA ALA A 28 -11.09 2.28 -6.20
C ALA A 28 -10.82 1.05 -5.31
N LEU A 29 -9.63 0.98 -4.70
CA LEU A 29 -9.27 -0.09 -3.76
C LEU A 29 -10.27 -0.16 -2.61
N LEU A 30 -10.55 0.97 -1.96
CA LEU A 30 -11.50 1.03 -0.84
C LEU A 30 -12.92 0.59 -1.25
N ASN A 31 -13.38 0.94 -2.45
CA ASN A 31 -14.66 0.44 -2.98
C ASN A 31 -14.63 -1.08 -3.16
N TYR A 32 -13.60 -1.61 -3.83
CA TYR A 32 -13.48 -3.05 -4.12
C TYR A 32 -13.26 -3.90 -2.87
N CYS A 33 -12.72 -3.34 -1.78
CA CYS A 33 -12.59 -4.05 -0.51
C CYS A 33 -13.94 -4.37 0.15
N VAL A 34 -15.01 -3.61 -0.16
CA VAL A 34 -16.34 -3.77 0.48
C VAL A 34 -17.49 -4.06 -0.48
N GLN A 35 -17.21 -4.06 -1.78
CA GLN A 35 -18.16 -4.34 -2.85
C GLN A 35 -17.69 -5.53 -3.70
N THR A 36 -18.57 -6.15 -4.48
CA THR A 36 -18.19 -7.16 -5.46
C THR A 36 -17.50 -6.51 -6.68
N PRO A 37 -16.20 -6.78 -6.91
CA PRO A 37 -15.54 -6.28 -8.11
C PRO A 37 -15.90 -7.18 -9.31
N PHE A 38 -15.86 -6.61 -10.52
CA PHE A 38 -16.01 -7.33 -11.79
C PHE A 38 -17.38 -8.02 -12.05
N GLU A 39 -18.43 -7.60 -11.36
CA GLU A 39 -19.80 -8.05 -11.62
C GLU A 39 -20.59 -7.05 -12.49
N LEU A 40 -21.64 -7.53 -13.17
CA LEU A 40 -22.54 -6.69 -13.98
C LEU A 40 -23.27 -5.62 -13.13
N ARG A 41 -23.37 -5.86 -11.82
CA ARG A 41 -23.89 -4.93 -10.81
C ARG A 41 -23.03 -5.04 -9.56
N THR A 42 -22.51 -3.91 -9.09
CA THR A 42 -21.76 -3.87 -7.83
C THR A 42 -22.71 -4.01 -6.64
N THR A 43 -22.41 -4.98 -5.77
CA THR A 43 -23.18 -5.21 -4.53
C THR A 43 -22.30 -4.97 -3.32
N PHE A 44 -22.82 -4.28 -2.30
CA PHE A 44 -22.11 -4.07 -1.04
C PHE A 44 -22.09 -5.36 -0.20
N VAL A 45 -20.90 -5.88 0.08
CA VAL A 45 -20.68 -7.12 0.85
C VAL A 45 -20.04 -6.87 2.22
N GLY A 46 -19.74 -5.61 2.55
CA GLY A 46 -19.12 -5.22 3.83
C GLY A 46 -17.79 -5.93 4.05
N LEU A 47 -17.67 -6.68 5.16
CA LEU A 47 -16.45 -7.40 5.53
C LEU A 47 -16.37 -8.82 4.96
N GLY A 48 -17.24 -9.19 4.01
CA GLY A 48 -17.29 -10.54 3.43
C GLY A 48 -15.95 -11.01 2.87
N HIS A 49 -15.29 -10.17 2.06
CA HIS A 49 -13.98 -10.47 1.46
C HIS A 49 -12.89 -10.69 2.52
N PHE A 50 -12.84 -9.82 3.53
CA PHE A 50 -11.89 -9.96 4.64
C PHE A 50 -12.11 -11.25 5.42
N ARG A 51 -13.37 -11.58 5.74
CA ARG A 51 -13.69 -12.83 6.44
C ARG A 51 -13.24 -14.05 5.64
N ALA A 52 -13.51 -14.09 4.33
CA ALA A 52 -13.08 -15.18 3.47
C ALA A 52 -11.54 -15.30 3.43
N MET A 53 -10.83 -14.17 3.30
CA MET A 53 -9.37 -14.13 3.29
C MET A 53 -8.76 -14.66 4.60
N PHE A 54 -9.28 -14.25 5.76
CA PHE A 54 -8.79 -14.70 7.06
C PHE A 54 -9.10 -16.17 7.38
N HIS A 55 -10.07 -16.79 6.70
CA HIS A 55 -10.35 -18.23 6.85
C HIS A 55 -9.49 -19.10 5.93
N ASP A 56 -8.72 -18.51 5.01
CA ASP A 56 -7.80 -19.25 4.16
C ASP A 56 -6.45 -19.46 4.87
N TYR A 57 -6.17 -20.71 5.24
CA TYR A 57 -4.90 -21.08 5.89
C TYR A 57 -3.67 -20.75 5.02
N ARG A 58 -3.80 -20.77 3.69
CA ARG A 58 -2.72 -20.47 2.75
C ARG A 58 -2.35 -19.00 2.81
N PHE A 59 -3.35 -18.13 3.01
CA PHE A 59 -3.11 -16.70 3.18
C PHE A 59 -2.32 -16.44 4.46
N THR A 60 -2.77 -16.97 5.59
CA THR A 60 -2.09 -16.77 6.88
C THR A 60 -0.66 -17.32 6.87
N ASP A 61 -0.46 -18.52 6.31
CA ASP A 61 0.86 -19.14 6.15
C ASP A 61 1.79 -18.30 5.25
N ALA A 62 1.26 -17.75 4.15
CA ALA A 62 2.01 -16.83 3.29
C ALA A 62 2.42 -15.55 4.03
N VAL A 63 1.52 -14.94 4.81
CA VAL A 63 1.81 -13.73 5.61
C VAL A 63 2.93 -13.98 6.60
N PHE A 64 2.90 -15.11 7.32
CA PHE A 64 3.96 -15.45 8.27
C PHE A 64 5.31 -15.68 7.59
N ARG A 65 5.33 -16.34 6.43
CA ARG A 65 6.55 -16.50 5.64
C ARG A 65 7.10 -15.16 5.16
N SER A 66 6.25 -14.28 4.65
CA SER A 66 6.66 -12.93 4.22
C SER A 66 7.27 -12.12 5.36
N LEU A 67 6.65 -12.18 6.55
CA LEU A 67 7.17 -11.49 7.74
C LEU A 67 8.51 -12.08 8.19
N ALA A 68 8.64 -13.41 8.19
CA ALA A 68 9.89 -14.08 8.52
C ALA A 68 11.02 -13.71 7.56
N PHE A 69 10.75 -13.68 6.25
CA PHE A 69 11.73 -13.25 5.25
C PHE A 69 12.15 -11.79 5.44
N ALA A 70 11.20 -10.89 5.66
CA ALA A 70 11.52 -9.49 5.92
C ALA A 70 12.35 -9.32 7.20
N ALA A 71 12.00 -10.05 8.27
CA ALA A 71 12.75 -10.01 9.53
C ALA A 71 14.18 -10.54 9.38
N ILE A 72 14.36 -11.67 8.69
CA ILE A 72 15.70 -12.24 8.41
C ILE A 72 16.51 -11.29 7.53
N ALA A 73 15.91 -10.75 6.47
CA ALA A 73 16.58 -9.80 5.58
C ALA A 73 17.06 -8.57 6.35
N LEU A 74 16.20 -7.95 7.15
CA LEU A 74 16.56 -6.80 7.99
C LEU A 74 17.64 -7.14 9.03
N ALA A 75 17.56 -8.31 9.65
CA ALA A 75 18.55 -8.77 10.62
C ALA A 75 19.95 -8.95 10.00
N ILE A 76 20.04 -9.19 8.70
CA ILE A 76 21.30 -9.31 7.96
C ILE A 76 21.73 -7.95 7.38
N GLU A 77 20.81 -7.23 6.75
CA GLU A 77 21.08 -5.99 6.02
C GLU A 77 21.46 -4.85 6.95
N ILE A 78 20.82 -4.71 8.12
CA ILE A 78 21.12 -3.62 9.05
C ILE A 78 22.55 -3.74 9.60
N PRO A 79 23.01 -4.88 10.16
CA PRO A 79 24.38 -5.00 10.63
C PRO A 79 25.42 -4.87 9.52
N LEU A 80 25.15 -5.45 8.35
CA LEU A 80 26.07 -5.41 7.22
C LEU A 80 26.19 -3.99 6.63
N GLY A 81 25.07 -3.27 6.52
CA GLY A 81 25.05 -1.87 6.09
C GLY A 81 25.78 -0.95 7.07
N LEU A 82 25.60 -1.15 8.38
CA LEU A 82 26.32 -0.39 9.42
C LEU A 82 27.81 -0.73 9.50
N GLY A 83 28.19 -1.99 9.27
CA GLY A 83 29.58 -2.43 9.35
C GLY A 83 30.44 -2.01 8.15
N LEU A 84 29.82 -1.68 7.02
CA LEU A 84 30.49 -1.27 5.78
C LEU A 84 30.45 0.25 5.52
N ALA A 85 29.54 0.99 6.16
CA ALA A 85 29.42 2.44 6.05
C ALA A 85 30.58 3.17 6.75
#